data_AF-A0A7D5TA96-F1
#
_entry.id   AF-A0A7D5TA96-F1
#
_cell.length_a   1.000
_cell.length_b   1.000
_cell.length_c   1.000
_cell.angle_alpha   90.00
_cell.angle_beta   90.00
_cell.angle_gamma   90.00
#
_symmetry.space_group_name_H-M   'P 1'
#
loop_
_entity.id
_entity.type
_entity.pdbx_description
1 polymer ?
#
loop_
_entity_poly.entity_id
_entity_poly.type
_entity_poly.pdbx_seq_one_letter_code
_entity_poly.pdbx_strand_id
1 'polypeptide(L)'
;MNADEGKDRSERTLESILEGKKLDAYAEHCTKKMHVCALCGTIGYVKKPMKPIGNKWFCIDCLRELKEVLDTLPHWEAEIQIGKEMSKKVDETLGV
;
A
#
# COMPACT_ATOMS: atom_id res chain seq x y z
N MET A 1 -3.76 27.45 -49.42
CA MET A 1 -3.75 26.56 -48.23
C MET A 1 -5.01 25.73 -48.30
N ASN A 2 -4.87 24.42 -48.55
CA ASN A 2 -6.00 23.55 -48.88
C ASN A 2 -6.79 23.22 -47.62
N ALA A 3 -8.10 23.47 -47.63
CA ALA A 3 -9.01 23.17 -46.51
C ALA A 3 -9.01 21.68 -46.10
N ASP A 4 -8.55 20.82 -47.02
CA ASP A 4 -8.45 19.36 -46.86
C ASP A 4 -7.38 18.93 -45.85
N GLU A 5 -6.21 19.60 -45.82
CA GLU A 5 -5.12 19.31 -44.87
C GLU A 5 -5.50 19.68 -43.43
N GLY A 6 -6.33 20.71 -43.26
CA GLY A 6 -6.83 21.13 -41.95
C GLY A 6 -7.85 20.15 -41.36
N LYS A 7 -8.63 19.49 -42.23
CA LYS A 7 -9.63 18.48 -41.85
C LYS A 7 -8.98 17.17 -41.41
N ASP A 8 -8.00 16.68 -42.19
CA ASP A 8 -7.21 15.49 -41.85
C ASP A 8 -6.44 15.65 -40.52
N ARG A 9 -5.84 16.83 -40.29
CA ARG A 9 -5.18 17.12 -39.01
C ARG A 9 -6.16 17.12 -37.83
N SER A 10 -7.37 17.66 -38.02
CA SER A 10 -8.41 17.67 -37.01
C SER A 10 -8.91 16.25 -36.68
N GLU A 11 -9.09 15.41 -37.70
CA GLU A 11 -9.51 14.00 -37.53
C GLU A 11 -8.46 13.19 -36.77
N ARG A 12 -7.18 13.30 -37.13
CA ARG A 12 -6.08 12.64 -36.38
C ARG A 12 -5.99 13.11 -34.93
N THR A 13 -6.24 14.41 -34.69
CA THR A 13 -6.27 14.95 -33.33
C THR A 13 -7.44 14.37 -32.53
N LEU A 14 -8.62 14.25 -33.15
CA LEU A 14 -9.79 13.61 -32.53
C LEU A 14 -9.55 12.13 -32.24
N GLU A 15 -8.94 11.39 -33.16
CA GLU A 15 -8.57 9.98 -32.96
C GLU A 15 -7.62 9.80 -31.77
N SER A 16 -6.57 10.63 -31.67
CA SER A 16 -5.64 10.60 -30.54
C SER A 16 -6.34 10.88 -29.21
N ILE A 17 -7.27 11.84 -29.17
CA ILE A 17 -8.08 12.13 -27.98
C ILE A 17 -8.98 10.93 -27.61
N LEU A 18 -9.59 10.30 -28.61
CA LEU A 18 -10.45 9.13 -28.39
C LEU A 18 -9.65 7.93 -27.88
N GLU A 19 -8.45 7.70 -28.40
CA GLU A 19 -7.54 6.66 -27.90
C GLU A 19 -7.12 6.92 -26.45
N GLY A 20 -6.77 8.17 -26.11
CA GLY A 20 -6.49 8.56 -24.73
C GLY A 20 -7.66 8.21 -23.80
N LYS A 21 -8.88 8.61 -24.15
CA LYS A 21 -10.08 8.30 -23.36
C LYS A 21 -10.36 6.80 -23.22
N LYS A 22 -10.06 5.99 -24.24
CA LYS A 22 -10.19 4.53 -24.17
C LYS A 22 -9.19 3.93 -23.16
N LEU A 23 -7.95 4.41 -23.15
CA LEU A 23 -6.92 3.98 -22.21
C LEU A 23 -7.29 4.35 -20.78
N ASP A 24 -7.81 5.56 -20.55
CA ASP A 24 -8.27 6.02 -19.24
C ASP A 24 -9.41 5.14 -18.71
N ALA A 25 -10.42 4.87 -19.53
CA ALA A 25 -11.53 3.99 -19.16
C ALA A 25 -11.08 2.55 -18.85
N TYR A 26 -10.10 2.04 -19.61
CA TYR A 26 -9.50 0.74 -19.34
C TYR A 26 -8.75 0.72 -18.00
N ALA A 27 -7.97 1.76 -17.71
CA ALA A 27 -7.26 1.90 -16.44
C ALA A 27 -8.25 1.94 -15.27
N GLU A 28 -9.32 2.74 -15.34
CA GLU A 28 -10.39 2.79 -14.33
C GLU A 28 -11.08 1.45 -14.11
N HIS A 29 -11.32 0.68 -15.18
CA HIS A 29 -11.92 -0.65 -15.06
C HIS A 29 -10.96 -1.65 -14.39
N CYS A 30 -9.67 -1.58 -14.68
CA CYS A 30 -8.65 -2.43 -14.09
C CYS A 30 -8.39 -2.10 -12.61
N THR A 31 -8.38 -0.83 -12.23
CA THR A 31 -8.16 -0.40 -10.83
C THR A 31 -9.25 -0.89 -9.89
N LYS A 32 -10.50 -1.06 -10.35
CA LYS A 32 -11.58 -1.69 -9.57
C LYS A 32 -11.28 -3.15 -9.16
N LYS A 33 -10.37 -3.81 -9.88
CA LYS A 33 -9.95 -5.20 -9.62
C LYS A 33 -8.56 -5.28 -8.97
N MET A 34 -8.04 -4.13 -8.53
CA MET A 34 -6.74 -4.01 -7.90
C MET A 34 -6.95 -3.71 -6.41
N HIS A 35 -6.17 -4.38 -5.58
CA HIS A 35 -6.11 -4.13 -4.15
C HIS A 35 -4.72 -3.60 -3.81
N VAL A 36 -4.65 -2.61 -2.95
CA VAL A 36 -3.38 -2.02 -2.50
C VAL A 36 -3.14 -2.45 -1.06
N CYS A 37 -1.96 -3.00 -0.79
CA CYS A 37 -1.57 -3.39 0.55
C CYS A 37 -1.47 -2.14 1.43
N ALA A 38 -2.20 -2.10 2.54
CA ALA A 38 -2.20 -0.97 3.45
C ALA A 38 -0.89 -0.79 4.23
N LEU A 39 0.02 -1.78 4.23
CA LEU A 39 1.32 -1.69 4.88
C LEU A 39 2.43 -1.27 3.91
N CYS A 40 2.62 -2.03 2.82
CA CYS A 40 3.76 -1.81 1.91
C CYS A 40 3.38 -1.15 0.57
N GLY A 41 2.10 -0.85 0.32
CA GLY A 41 1.65 -0.26 -0.95
C GLY A 41 1.69 -1.21 -2.15
N THR A 42 2.10 -2.47 -1.97
CA THR A 42 2.12 -3.46 -3.06
C THR A 42 0.72 -3.63 -3.63
N ILE A 43 0.63 -3.53 -4.96
CA ILE A 43 -0.61 -3.72 -5.69
C ILE A 43 -0.77 -5.21 -6.02
N GLY A 44 -1.85 -5.79 -5.51
CA GLY A 44 -2.33 -7.11 -5.87
C GLY A 44 -3.37 -7.04 -6.97
N TYR A 45 -3.11 -7.76 -8.05
CA TYR A 45 -4.13 -8.12 -9.03
C TYR A 45 -4.90 -9.33 -8.51
N VAL A 46 -6.12 -9.57 -9.03
CA VAL A 46 -7.05 -10.67 -8.71
C VAL A 46 -6.41 -12.05 -8.41
N LYS A 47 -5.19 -12.34 -8.90
CA LYS A 47 -4.46 -13.59 -8.69
C LYS A 47 -3.41 -13.59 -7.56
N LYS A 48 -3.14 -12.46 -6.88
CA LYS A 48 -2.25 -12.42 -5.71
C LYS A 48 -3.08 -12.60 -4.43
N PRO A 49 -2.68 -13.49 -3.51
CA PRO A 49 -3.42 -13.69 -2.26
C PRO A 49 -3.27 -12.45 -1.38
N MET A 50 -4.35 -11.67 -1.31
CA MET A 50 -4.50 -10.57 -0.35
C MET A 50 -5.67 -10.88 0.57
N LYS A 51 -5.54 -10.49 1.83
CA LYS A 51 -6.57 -10.70 2.84
C LYS A 51 -7.25 -9.37 3.18
N PRO A 52 -8.59 -9.29 3.16
CA PRO A 52 -9.28 -8.12 3.68
C PRO A 52 -9.29 -8.15 5.20
N ILE A 53 -8.92 -7.03 5.83
CA ILE A 53 -9.02 -6.81 7.28
C ILE A 53 -9.70 -5.45 7.48
N GLY A 54 -10.94 -5.47 7.95
CA GLY A 54 -11.80 -4.28 7.97
C GLY A 54 -12.04 -3.75 6.55
N ASN A 55 -11.77 -2.46 6.35
CA ASN A 55 -11.88 -1.79 5.04
C ASN A 55 -10.54 -1.73 4.27
N LYS A 56 -9.51 -2.45 4.73
CA LYS A 56 -8.16 -2.43 4.16
C LYS A 56 -7.75 -3.81 3.64
N TRP A 57 -6.87 -3.82 2.64
CA TRP A 57 -6.30 -5.04 2.07
C TRP A 57 -4.84 -5.19 2.49
N PHE A 58 -4.41 -6.42 2.73
CA PHE A 58 -3.04 -6.74 3.16
C PHE A 58 -2.47 -7.87 2.31
N CYS A 59 -1.23 -7.71 1.84
CA CYS A 59 -0.54 -8.80 1.15
C CYS A 59 -0.12 -9.89 2.15
N ILE A 60 0.05 -11.11 1.63
CA ILE A 60 0.48 -12.25 2.46
C ILE A 60 1.84 -12.03 3.13
N ASP A 61 2.77 -11.33 2.47
CA ASP A 61 4.12 -11.12 2.99
C ASP A 61 4.09 -10.23 4.23
N CYS A 62 3.42 -9.07 4.17
CA CYS A 62 3.28 -8.22 5.35
C CYS A 62 2.49 -8.88 6.48
N LEU A 63 1.56 -9.80 6.19
CA LEU A 63 0.88 -10.57 7.23
C LEU A 63 1.79 -11.62 7.89
N ARG A 64 2.72 -12.20 7.12
CA ARG A 64 3.73 -13.12 7.67
C ARG A 64 4.71 -12.37 8.57
N GLU A 65 5.24 -11.25 8.09
CA GLU A 65 6.12 -10.37 8.88
C GLU A 65 5.42 -9.88 10.14
N LEU A 66 4.16 -9.44 10.03
CA LEU A 66 3.38 -9.02 11.20
C LEU A 66 3.22 -10.17 12.21
N LYS A 67 2.93 -11.39 11.75
CA LYS A 67 2.86 -12.56 12.63
C LYS A 67 4.17 -12.79 13.36
N GLU A 68 5.30 -12.75 12.65
CA GLU A 68 6.63 -12.94 13.26
C GLU A 68 6.92 -11.88 14.33
N VAL A 69 6.56 -10.62 14.09
CA VAL A 69 6.68 -9.55 15.10
C VAL A 69 5.73 -9.75 16.28
N LEU A 70 4.48 -10.16 16.03
CA LEU A 70 3.52 -10.43 17.10
C LEU A 70 3.97 -11.61 17.98
N ASP A 71 4.63 -12.61 17.39
CA ASP A 71 5.19 -13.75 18.11
C ASP A 71 6.36 -13.32 19.03
N THR A 72 7.07 -12.22 18.73
CA THR A 72 8.15 -11.69 19.57
C THR A 72 7.71 -10.64 20.59
N LEU A 73 6.46 -10.15 20.52
CA LEU A 73 5.93 -9.13 21.45
C LEU A 73 6.10 -9.48 22.93
N PRO A 74 5.81 -10.70 23.42
CA PRO A 74 5.91 -11.00 24.84
C PRO A 74 7.34 -10.83 25.39
N HIS A 75 8.34 -11.14 24.57
CA HIS A 75 9.75 -10.94 24.94
C HIS A 75 10.06 -9.44 25.07
N TRP A 76 9.64 -8.65 24.09
CA TRP A 76 9.82 -7.21 24.09
C TRP A 76 9.10 -6.53 25.27
N GLU A 77 7.89 -6.98 25.61
CA GLU A 77 7.15 -6.51 26.79
C GLU A 77 7.89 -6.83 28.10
N ALA A 78 8.50 -8.03 28.19
CA ALA A 78 9.32 -8.40 29.35
C ALA A 78 10.58 -7.54 29.46
N GLU A 79 11.27 -7.26 28.36
CA GLU A 79 12.43 -6.35 28.33
C GLU A 79 12.05 -4.93 28.80
N ILE A 80 10.91 -4.41 28.36
CA ILE A 80 10.38 -3.11 28.81
C ILE A 80 10.13 -3.13 30.32
N GLN A 81 9.56 -4.21 30.86
CA GLN A 81 9.29 -4.34 32.28
C GLN A 81 10.58 -4.42 33.10
N ILE A 82 11.57 -5.20 32.65
CA ILE A 82 12.90 -5.28 33.29
C ILE A 82 13.57 -3.90 33.30
N GLY A 83 13.51 -3.15 32.19
CA GLY A 83 14.06 -1.80 32.12
C GLY A 83 13.45 -0.83 33.15
N LYS A 84 12.14 -0.94 33.39
CA LYS A 84 11.45 -0.16 34.45
C LYS A 84 11.92 -0.56 35.85
N GLU A 85 12.05 -1.86 36.11
CA GLU A 85 12.54 -2.36 37.40
C GLU A 85 14.00 -1.97 37.67
N MET A 86 14.85 -2.00 36.63
CA MET A 86 16.23 -1.54 36.74
C MET A 86 16.31 -0.04 37.03
N SER A 87 15.52 0.79 36.34
CA SER A 87 15.48 2.23 36.63
C SER A 87 15.08 2.49 38.08
N LYS A 88 14.04 1.81 38.56
CA LYS A 88 13.61 1.92 39.96
C LYS A 88 14.72 1.54 40.95
N LYS A 89 15.43 0.43 40.69
CA LYS A 89 16.55 -0.01 41.54
C LYS A 89 17.72 0.98 41.52
N VAL A 90 17.99 1.60 40.37
CA VAL A 90 19.03 2.62 40.25
C VAL A 90 18.66 3.87 41.06
N ASP A 91 17.43 4.34 40.96
CA ASP A 91 16.92 5.47 41.75
C ASP A 91 17.02 5.18 43.26
N GLU A 92 16.59 3.98 43.69
CA GLU A 92 16.72 3.52 45.09
C GLU A 92 18.19 3.45 45.56
N THR A 93 19.14 3.15 44.67
CA THR A 93 20.56 3.03 45.00
C THR A 93 21.27 4.40 45.03
N LEU A 94 20.81 5.36 44.22
CA LEU A 94 21.39 6.71 44.15
C LEU A 94 20.83 7.67 45.21
N GLY A 95 19.79 7.26 45.96
CA GLY A 95 19.33 7.96 47.16
C GLY A 95 18.72 9.33 46.92
N VAL A 96 18.06 9.53 45.76
CA VAL A 96 17.16 10.66 45.50
C VAL A 96 15.72 10.23 45.76
#